data_AF-A0A944C242-F1
#
_entry.id   AF-A0A944C242-F1
#
_cell.length_a   1.000
_cell.length_b   1.000
_cell.length_c   1.000
_cell.angle_alpha   90.00
_cell.angle_beta   90.00
_cell.angle_gamma   90.00
#
_symmetry.space_group_name_H-M   'P 1'
#
loop_
_entity.id
_entity.type
_entity.pdbx_description
1 polymer ?
#
loop_
_entity_poly.entity_id
_entity_poly.type
_entity_poly.pdbx_seq_one_letter_code
_entity_poly.pdbx_strand_id
1 'polypeptide(L)'
;MEKIEYILKEFDKCDISLSKEQGEKLLKLYDFLVEYNEKVNLTAITDFEEVVIKHFVDSILPFSKLSIDKGASFIDVGTGAGFPSIPLLIYRPDLEGTLLEALNKRCV
;
A
#
# COMPACT_ATOMS: atom_id res chain seq x y z
N MET A 1 -6.65 -15.35 9.52
CA MET A 1 -6.88 -14.40 10.63
C MET A 1 -5.54 -13.87 11.15
N GLU A 2 -4.55 -14.72 11.45
CA GLU A 2 -3.22 -14.30 11.91
C GLU A 2 -2.52 -13.22 11.05
N LYS A 3 -2.53 -13.34 9.71
CA LYS A 3 -1.92 -12.33 8.82
C LYS A 3 -2.56 -10.95 8.94
N ILE A 4 -3.89 -10.88 9.09
CA ILE A 4 -4.59 -9.60 9.24
C ILE A 4 -4.23 -8.99 10.60
N GLU A 5 -4.23 -9.79 11.66
CA GLU A 5 -3.82 -9.35 12.99
C GLU A 5 -2.37 -8.83 13.00
N TYR A 6 -1.47 -9.49 12.27
CA TYR A 6 -0.11 -9.01 12.07
C TYR A 6 -0.09 -7.63 11.39
N ILE A 7 -0.81 -7.45 10.28
CA ILE A 7 -0.91 -6.15 9.59
C ILE A 7 -1.40 -5.08 10.57
N LEU A 8 -2.54 -5.31 11.25
CA LEU A 8 -3.10 -4.33 12.19
C LEU A 8 -2.10 -3.97 13.29
N LYS A 9 -1.42 -4.97 13.86
CA LYS A 9 -0.43 -4.79 14.91
C LYS A 9 0.78 -3.97 14.45
N GLU A 10 1.30 -4.19 13.24
CA GLU A 10 2.45 -3.41 12.73
C GLU A 10 2.08 -1.94 12.48
N PHE A 11 0.86 -1.67 12.03
CA PHE A 11 0.36 -0.29 11.89
C PHE A 11 0.11 0.39 13.25
N ASP A 12 -0.42 -0.34 14.23
CA ASP A 12 -0.63 0.16 15.59
C ASP A 12 0.69 0.59 16.26
N LYS A 13 1.81 -0.12 16.00
CA LYS A 13 3.14 0.29 16.49
C LYS A 13 3.60 1.66 15.99
N CYS A 14 3.00 2.16 14.91
CA CYS A 14 3.30 3.46 14.30
C CYS A 14 2.25 4.55 14.64
N ASP A 15 1.33 4.25 15.56
CA ASP A 15 0.16 5.07 15.89
C ASP A 15 -0.74 5.31 14.67
N ILE A 16 -0.94 4.28 13.84
CA ILE A 16 -1.83 4.33 12.68
C ILE A 16 -2.91 3.27 12.88
N SER A 17 -4.15 3.70 13.11
CA SER A 17 -5.27 2.78 13.27
C SER A 17 -5.86 2.40 11.91
N LEU A 18 -5.93 1.10 11.65
CA LEU A 18 -6.62 0.53 10.49
C LEU A 18 -7.92 -0.16 10.91
N SER A 19 -8.94 -0.04 10.08
CA SER A 19 -10.11 -0.91 10.21
C SER A 19 -9.77 -2.34 9.77
N LYS A 20 -10.54 -3.32 10.24
CA LYS A 20 -10.41 -4.70 9.79
C LYS A 20 -10.52 -4.83 8.26
N GLU A 21 -11.44 -4.06 7.66
CA GLU A 21 -11.64 -4.04 6.21
C GLU A 21 -10.40 -3.52 5.46
N GLN A 22 -9.72 -2.51 6.00
CA GLN A 22 -8.46 -2.01 5.44
C GLN A 22 -7.36 -3.05 5.54
N GLY A 23 -7.25 -3.75 6.67
CA GLY A 23 -6.33 -4.89 6.83
C GLY A 23 -6.61 -6.01 5.82
N GLU A 24 -7.88 -6.34 5.57
CA GLU A 24 -8.29 -7.32 4.55
C GLU A 24 -7.93 -6.86 3.13
N LYS A 25 -8.10 -5.58 2.81
CA LYS A 25 -7.71 -5.00 1.52
C LYS A 25 -6.19 -5.02 1.32
N LEU A 26 -5.40 -4.72 2.35
CA LEU A 26 -3.94 -4.83 2.29
C LEU A 26 -3.47 -6.28 2.12
N LEU A 27 -4.13 -7.25 2.76
CA LEU A 27 -3.82 -8.66 2.55
C LEU A 27 -4.10 -9.09 1.10
N LYS A 28 -5.23 -8.65 0.52
CA LYS A 28 -5.53 -8.90 -0.90
C LYS A 28 -4.50 -8.25 -1.83
N LEU A 29 -4.01 -7.06 -1.50
CA LEU A 29 -2.94 -6.39 -2.24
C LEU A 29 -1.63 -7.20 -2.18
N TYR A 30 -1.30 -7.76 -1.03
CA TYR A 30 -0.14 -8.66 -0.89
C TYR A 30 -0.28 -9.90 -1.76
N ASP A 31 -1.43 -10.59 -1.70
CA ASP A 31 -1.66 -11.82 -2.47
C ASP A 31 -1.53 -11.54 -3.98
N PHE A 32 -2.12 -10.44 -4.45
CA PHE A 32 -1.96 -9.97 -5.82
C PHE A 32 -0.52 -9.65 -6.19
N LEU A 33 0.21 -8.94 -5.32
CA LEU A 33 1.59 -8.57 -5.55
C LEU A 33 2.48 -9.81 -5.73
N VAL A 34 2.32 -10.82 -4.88
CA VAL A 34 3.11 -12.06 -4.98
C VAL A 34 2.78 -12.80 -6.27
N GLU A 35 1.50 -12.98 -6.60
CA GLU A 35 1.08 -13.66 -7.83
C GLU A 35 1.58 -12.93 -9.10
N TYR A 36 1.49 -11.60 -9.10
CA TYR A 36 1.90 -10.80 -10.25
C TYR A 36 3.43 -10.70 -10.35
N ASN A 37 4.15 -10.75 -9.23
CA ASN A 37 5.62 -10.76 -9.20
C ASN A 37 6.22 -11.97 -9.91
N GLU A 38 5.59 -13.14 -9.83
CA GLU A 38 6.01 -14.35 -10.56
C GLU A 38 6.05 -14.14 -12.09
N LYS A 39 5.26 -13.20 -12.62
CA LYS A 39 5.10 -12.98 -14.07
C LYS A 39 6.08 -11.94 -14.62
N VAL A 40 6.42 -10.91 -13.83
CA VAL A 40 7.11 -9.70 -14.38
C VAL A 40 8.23 -9.12 -13.51
N ASN A 41 8.54 -9.70 -12.33
CA ASN A 41 9.53 -9.17 -11.38
C ASN A 41 9.28 -7.69 -11.00
N LEU A 42 8.12 -7.39 -10.41
CA LEU A 42 7.78 -6.04 -9.92
C LEU A 42 8.63 -5.59 -8.74
N THR A 43 8.92 -6.50 -7.80
CA THR A 43 9.64 -6.19 -6.57
C THR A 43 10.54 -7.35 -6.14
N ALA A 44 11.66 -7.00 -5.50
CA ALA A 44 12.58 -7.97 -4.92
C ALA A 44 12.10 -8.47 -3.53
N ILE A 45 11.08 -7.84 -2.95
CA ILE A 45 10.57 -8.15 -1.61
C ILE A 45 9.23 -8.88 -1.76
N THR A 46 9.21 -10.16 -1.41
CA THR A 46 8.01 -11.01 -1.46
C THR A 46 7.67 -11.67 -0.12
N ASP A 47 8.58 -11.60 0.85
CA ASP A 47 8.29 -12.05 2.21
C ASP A 47 7.17 -11.20 2.83
N PHE A 48 6.21 -11.87 3.47
CA PHE A 48 5.00 -11.22 3.96
C PHE A 48 5.30 -10.12 4.98
N GLU A 49 6.16 -10.40 5.95
CA GLU A 49 6.48 -9.44 7.02
C GLU A 49 7.24 -8.24 6.45
N GLU A 50 8.16 -8.49 5.51
CA GLU A 50 8.88 -7.43 4.82
C GLU A 50 7.97 -6.57 3.95
N VAL A 51 7.01 -7.14 3.21
CA VAL A 51 6.05 -6.35 2.42
C VAL A 51 5.22 -5.46 3.33
N VAL A 52 4.73 -5.99 4.45
CA VAL A 52 3.92 -5.20 5.40
C VAL A 52 4.70 -4.00 5.90
N ILE A 53 5.95 -4.17 6.31
CA ILE A 53 6.76 -3.08 6.88
C ILE A 53 7.25 -2.13 5.77
N LYS A 54 7.95 -2.68 4.77
CA LYS A 54 8.73 -1.90 3.79
C LYS A 54 7.88 -1.35 2.65
N HIS A 55 6.71 -1.92 2.38
CA HIS A 55 5.79 -1.39 1.35
C HIS A 55 4.54 -0.79 1.98
N PHE A 56 3.84 -1.46 2.89
CA PHE A 56 2.56 -0.95 3.37
C PHE A 56 2.70 0.15 4.42
N VAL A 57 3.42 -0.12 5.52
CA VAL A 57 3.62 0.87 6.59
C VAL A 57 4.41 2.06 6.04
N ASP A 58 5.50 1.82 5.32
CA ASP A 58 6.32 2.87 4.70
C ASP A 58 5.49 3.79 3.77
N SER A 59 4.57 3.22 2.98
CA SER A 59 3.71 4.00 2.08
C SER A 59 2.71 4.90 2.80
N ILE A 60 2.20 4.50 3.97
CA ILE A 60 1.12 5.24 4.67
C ILE A 60 1.69 6.17 5.74
N LEU A 61 2.81 5.80 6.38
CA LEU A 61 3.35 6.50 7.53
C LEU A 61 3.55 8.01 7.31
N PRO A 62 4.15 8.49 6.20
CA PRO A 62 4.31 9.92 5.96
C PRO A 62 2.97 10.66 5.94
N PHE A 63 1.96 10.10 5.28
CA PHE A 63 0.64 10.72 5.10
C PHE A 63 -0.24 10.64 6.36
N SER A 64 0.07 9.72 7.28
CA SER A 64 -0.59 9.65 8.59
C SER A 64 -0.24 10.82 9.52
N LYS A 65 0.90 11.49 9.28
CA LYS A 65 1.41 12.60 10.11
C LYS A 65 1.24 13.97 9.46
N LEU A 66 0.80 14.02 8.19
CA LEU A 66 0.54 15.25 7.46
C LEU A 66 -0.95 15.62 7.53
N SER A 67 -1.23 16.92 7.62
CA SER A 67 -2.59 17.43 7.47
C SER A 67 -2.91 17.54 5.98
N ILE A 68 -3.69 16.58 5.48
CA ILE A 68 -4.15 16.52 4.09
C ILE A 68 -5.67 16.62 4.10
N ASP A 69 -6.19 17.63 3.42
CA ASP A 69 -7.62 17.90 3.34
C ASP A 69 -8.40 16.69 2.82
N LYS A 70 -9.64 16.57 3.28
CA LYS A 70 -10.55 15.53 2.81
C LYS A 70 -10.88 15.77 1.33
N GLY A 71 -10.79 14.74 0.50
CA GLY A 71 -11.05 14.88 -0.93
C GLY A 71 -9.90 15.49 -1.73
N ALA A 72 -8.71 15.65 -1.13
CA ALA A 72 -7.57 16.18 -1.86
C ALA A 72 -7.12 15.23 -2.99
N SER A 73 -6.65 15.81 -4.09
CA SER A 73 -6.05 15.08 -5.20
C SER A 73 -4.54 14.99 -5.07
N PHE A 74 -3.93 13.89 -5.53
CA PHE A 74 -2.49 13.73 -5.61
C PHE A 74 -2.05 13.02 -6.90
N ILE A 75 -0.77 13.10 -7.20
CA ILE A 75 -0.11 12.32 -8.25
C ILE A 75 1.09 11.57 -7.68
N ASP A 76 1.24 10.31 -8.09
CA ASP A 76 2.38 9.46 -7.80
C ASP A 76 3.17 9.21 -9.08
N VAL A 77 4.40 9.70 -9.11
CA VAL A 77 5.26 9.72 -10.30
C VAL A 77 6.30 8.62 -10.19
N GLY A 78 6.17 7.62 -11.06
CA GLY A 78 6.98 6.39 -10.98
C GLY A 78 6.37 5.37 -10.02
N THR A 79 5.04 5.22 -10.05
CA THR A 79 4.29 4.39 -9.08
C THR A 79 4.71 2.92 -9.08
N GLY A 80 5.34 2.44 -10.16
CA GLY A 80 5.73 1.04 -10.31
C GLY A 80 4.57 0.10 -10.02
N ALA A 81 4.71 -0.72 -8.99
CA ALA A 81 3.69 -1.66 -8.54
C ALA A 81 2.50 -1.03 -7.79
N GLY A 82 2.36 0.30 -7.83
CA GLY A 82 1.30 1.04 -7.14
C GLY A 82 1.71 1.58 -5.78
N PHE A 83 3.01 1.75 -5.49
CA PHE A 83 3.48 2.27 -4.20
C PHE A 83 4.03 3.70 -4.35
N PRO A 84 3.67 4.63 -3.45
CA PRO A 84 2.87 4.45 -2.23
C PRO A 84 1.33 4.52 -2.41
N SER A 85 0.86 4.75 -3.63
CA SER A 85 -0.53 5.12 -3.90
C SER A 85 -1.61 4.14 -3.45
N ILE A 86 -1.46 2.84 -3.75
CA ILE A 86 -2.52 1.86 -3.50
C ILE A 86 -2.72 1.63 -1.99
N PRO A 87 -1.66 1.42 -1.17
CA PRO A 87 -1.84 1.42 0.28
C PRO A 87 -2.45 2.71 0.81
N LEU A 88 -2.02 3.87 0.29
CA LEU A 88 -2.57 5.16 0.70
C LEU A 88 -4.06 5.26 0.38
N LEU A 89 -4.52 4.82 -0.79
CA LEU A 89 -5.94 4.84 -1.17
C LEU A 89 -6.77 3.82 -0.37
N ILE A 90 -6.19 2.73 0.11
CA ILE A 90 -6.86 1.83 1.06
C ILE A 90 -7.05 2.54 2.41
N TYR A 91 -6.04 3.29 2.87
CA TYR A 91 -6.08 4.02 4.15
C TYR A 91 -6.97 5.28 4.10
N ARG A 92 -6.86 6.06 3.02
CA ARG A 92 -7.57 7.30 2.74
C ARG A 92 -8.37 7.18 1.44
N PRO A 93 -9.48 6.43 1.44
CA PRO A 93 -10.29 6.22 0.25
C PRO A 93 -11.02 7.49 -0.24
N ASP A 94 -10.93 8.58 0.52
CA ASP A 94 -11.45 9.88 0.12
C ASP A 94 -10.50 10.66 -0.81
N LEU A 95 -9.23 10.26 -0.95
CA LEU A 95 -8.27 10.94 -1.82
C LEU A 95 -8.47 10.54 -3.29
N GLU A 96 -8.17 11.49 -4.19
CA GLU A 96 -8.19 11.25 -5.63
C GLU A 96 -6.75 11.08 -6.15
N GLY A 97 -6.34 9.85 -6.46
CA GLY A 97 -4.99 9.53 -6.89
C GLY A 97 -4.85 9.38 -8.41
N THR A 98 -3.86 10.05 -8.99
CA THR A 98 -3.35 9.75 -10.34
C THR A 98 -2.03 8.99 -10.23
N LEU A 99 -1.97 7.79 -10.81
CA LEU A 99 -0.79 6.93 -10.77
C LEU A 99 -0.08 6.98 -12.13
N LEU A 100 1.12 7.53 -12.18
CA LEU A 100 1.92 7.69 -13.40
C LEU A 100 3.10 6.73 -13.39
N GLU A 101 3.22 5.91 -14.44
CA GLU A 101 4.36 5.03 -14.67
C GLU A 101 4.75 5.07 -16.16
N ALA A 102 6.06 5.09 -16.43
CA ALA A 102 6.60 5.20 -17.78
C ALA A 102 6.71 3.83 -18.47
N LEU A 103 6.89 2.76 -17.69
CA LEU A 103 7.05 1.41 -18.18
C LEU A 103 5.73 0.65 -18.16
N ASN A 104 5.12 0.44 -19.34
CA ASN A 104 3.83 -0.24 -19.46
C ASN A 104 3.78 -1.64 -18.81
N LYS A 105 4.93 -2.33 -18.72
CA LYS A 105 5.05 -3.64 -18.04
C LYS A 105 4.91 -3.58 -16.52
N ARG A 106 4.95 -2.37 -15.94
CA ARG A 106 4.75 -2.10 -14.51
C ARG A 106 3.40 -1.46 -14.22
N CYS A 107 2.67 -1.04 -15.25
CA CYS A 107 1.28 -0.64 -15.11
C CYS A 107 0.42 -1.90 -14.95
N VAL A 108 -0.24 -2.05 -13.80
CA VAL A 108 -1.07 -3.22 -13.48
C VAL A 108 -2.51 -2.82 -13.21
#